data_AF-A0A3M1NGV0-F1
#
_entry.id   AF-A0A3M1NGV0-F1
#
_cell.length_a   1.000
_cell.length_b   1.000
_cell.length_c   1.000
_cell.angle_alpha   90.00
_cell.angle_beta   90.00
_cell.angle_gamma   90.00
#
_symmetry.space_group_name_H-M   'P 1'
#
loop_
_entity.id
_entity.type
_entity.pdbx_description
1 polymer ?
#
loop_
_entity_poly.entity_id
_entity_poly.type
_entity_poly.pdbx_seq_one_letter_code
_entity_poly.pdbx_strand_id
1 'polypeptide(L)' 'MLSYDQKIQIAMSVKNACLETLIEAYEEAKMSGLCQEGAWEVAVDAVKSLSLEKVIIRISE' A
#
# COMPACT_ATOMS: atom_id res chain seq x y z
N MET A 1 23.49 3.81 -11.22
CA MET A 1 22.98 2.50 -10.76
C MET A 1 22.73 2.61 -9.27
N LEU A 2 21.57 2.20 -8.76
CA LEU A 2 21.26 2.28 -7.33
C LEU A 2 22.16 1.35 -6.52
N SER A 3 22.60 1.80 -5.33
CA SER A 3 23.30 0.96 -4.36
C SER A 3 22.38 -0.15 -3.83
N TYR A 4 22.96 -1.17 -3.20
CA TYR A 4 22.17 -2.23 -2.56
C TYR A 4 21.24 -1.68 -1.47
N ASP A 5 21.75 -0.79 -0.62
CA ASP A 5 20.96 -0.18 0.45
C ASP A 5 19.81 0.66 -0.11
N GLN A 6 20.04 1.40 -1.19
CA GLN A 6 18.98 2.17 -1.87
C GLN A 6 17.87 1.24 -2.40
N LYS A 7 18.23 0.08 -2.97
CA LYS A 7 17.24 -0.91 -3.43
C LYS A 7 16.43 -1.47 -2.26
N ILE A 8 17.08 -1.77 -1.14
CA ILE A 8 16.40 -2.25 0.07
C ILE A 8 15.45 -1.19 0.63
N GLN A 9 15.87 0.08 0.72
CA GLN A 9 15.02 1.17 1.19
C GLN A 9 13.77 1.35 0.31
N ILE A 10 13.93 1.31 -1.02
CA ILE A 10 12.80 1.38 -1.95
C ILE A 10 11.86 0.18 -1.74
N ALA A 11 12.39 -1.04 -1.67
CA ALA A 11 11.57 -2.23 -1.49
C ALA A 11 10.80 -2.23 -0.15
N MET A 12 11.45 -1.81 0.94
CA MET A 12 10.82 -1.67 2.25
C MET A 12 9.69 -0.65 2.21
N SER A 13 9.91 0.47 1.54
CA SER A 13 8.92 1.54 1.47
C SER A 13 7.72 1.16 0.59
N VAL A 14 7.94 0.46 -0.52
CA VAL A 14 6.86 -0.14 -1.33
C VAL A 14 6.06 -1.13 -0.50
N LYS A 15 6.73 -2.02 0.26
CA LYS A 15 6.06 -2.96 1.15
C LYS A 15 5.20 -2.24 2.19
N ASN A 16 5.74 -1.19 2.84
CA ASN A 16 5.01 -0.42 3.84
C ASN A 16 3.79 0.27 3.23
N ALA A 17 3.94 0.92 2.08
CA ALA A 17 2.84 1.58 1.39
C ALA A 17 1.70 0.60 1.03
N CYS A 18 2.03 -0.63 0.59
CA CYS A 18 1.02 -1.66 0.36
C CYS A 18 0.31 -2.08 1.64
N LEU A 19 1.03 -2.27 2.75
CA LEU A 19 0.46 -2.69 4.03
C LEU A 19 -0.44 -1.59 4.63
N GLU A 20 0.03 -0.35 4.62
CA GLU A 20 -0.73 0.81 5.09
C GLU A 20 -2.02 0.95 4.28
N THR A 21 -1.93 0.95 2.94
CA THR A 21 -3.11 1.04 2.06
C THR A 21 -4.11 -0.09 2.32
N LEU A 22 -3.62 -1.33 2.52
CA LEU A 22 -4.48 -2.48 2.79
C LEU A 22 -5.22 -2.35 4.12
N ILE A 23 -4.50 -1.96 5.19
CA ILE A 23 -5.07 -1.82 6.53
C ILE A 23 -6.10 -0.70 6.53
N GLU A 24 -5.75 0.48 6.02
CA GLU A 24 -6.62 1.65 5.97
C GLU A 24 -7.91 1.37 5.20
N ALA A 25 -7.80 0.82 3.99
CA ALA A 25 -8.96 0.52 3.15
C ALA A 25 -9.84 -0.59 3.76
N TYR A 26 -9.24 -1.59 4.41
CA TYR A 26 -10.01 -2.61 5.12
C TYR A 26 -10.80 -2.03 6.29
N GLU A 27 -10.14 -1.22 7.13
CA GLU A 27 -10.78 -0.57 8.28
C GLU A 27 -11.90 0.39 7.84
N GLU A 28 -11.66 1.20 6.81
CA GLU A 28 -12.67 2.09 6.23
C GLU A 28 -13.87 1.32 5.67
N ALA A 29 -13.62 0.22 4.95
CA ALA A 29 -14.67 -0.63 4.42
C ALA A 29 -15.50 -1.29 5.54
N LYS A 30 -14.84 -1.76 6.61
CA LYS A 30 -15.50 -2.29 7.81
C LYS A 30 -16.35 -1.22 8.50
N MET A 31 -15.83 0.00 8.68
CA MET A 31 -16.57 1.13 9.24
C MET A 31 -17.77 1.52 8.38
N SER A 32 -17.67 1.34 7.07
CA SER A 32 -18.76 1.56 6.11
C SER A 32 -19.81 0.43 6.08
N GLY A 33 -19.67 -0.58 6.94
CA GLY A 33 -20.66 -1.64 7.13
C GLY A 33 -20.46 -2.89 6.26
N LEU A 34 -19.34 -3.01 5.54
CA LEU A 34 -19.05 -4.21 4.76
C LEU A 34 -18.79 -5.44 5.66
N CYS A 35 -19.19 -6.61 5.16
CA CYS A 35 -18.78 -7.88 5.74
C CYS A 35 -17.25 -8.06 5.63
N GLN A 36 -16.71 -9.11 6.23
CA GLN A 36 -15.27 -9.35 6.26
C GLN A 36 -14.70 -9.58 4.85
N GLU A 37 -15.40 -10.33 4.01
CA GLU A 37 -15.02 -10.63 2.63
C GLU A 37 -15.09 -9.37 1.77
N GLY A 38 -16.18 -8.60 1.86
CA GLY A 38 -16.33 -7.36 1.11
C GLY A 38 -15.29 -6.30 1.47
N ALA A 39 -14.97 -6.18 2.77
CA ALA A 39 -13.89 -5.28 3.21
C ALA A 39 -12.51 -5.74 2.71
N TRP A 40 -12.27 -7.05 2.66
CA TRP A 40 -11.05 -7.62 2.10
C TRP A 40 -10.91 -7.33 0.61
N GLU A 41 -11.97 -7.49 -0.18
CA GLU A 41 -11.96 -7.19 -1.62
C GLU A 41 -11.63 -5.71 -1.89
N VAL A 42 -12.29 -4.79 -1.17
CA VAL A 42 -11.99 -3.34 -1.25
C VAL A 42 -10.53 -3.06 -0.90
N ALA A 43 -10.01 -3.65 0.18
CA ALA A 43 -8.63 -3.46 0.61
C ALA A 43 -7.61 -3.95 -0.43
N VAL A 44 -7.86 -5.13 -1.02
CA VAL A 44 -7.01 -5.68 -2.07
C VAL A 44 -7.05 -4.81 -3.33
N ASP A 45 -8.22 -4.31 -3.72
CA ASP A 45 -8.36 -3.44 -4.89
C ASP A 45 -7.71 -2.07 -4.68
N ALA A 46 -7.70 -1.55 -3.44
CA ALA A 46 -6.95 -0.35 -3.07
C ALA A 46 -5.44 -0.56 -3.28
N VAL A 47 -4.88 -1.70 -2.83
CA VAL A 47 -3.46 -2.02 -3.08
C VAL A 47 -3.16 -2.18 -4.56
N LYS A 48 -4.02 -2.84 -5.34
CA LYS A 48 -3.85 -2.96 -6.81
C LYS A 48 -3.83 -1.60 -7.50
N SER A 49 -4.55 -0.63 -6.94
CA SER A 49 -4.64 0.74 -7.47
C SER A 49 -3.51 1.66 -6.97
N LEU A 50 -2.65 1.18 -6.07
CA LEU A 50 -1.54 1.94 -5.52
C LEU A 50 -0.53 2.29 -6.62
N SER A 51 -0.26 3.59 -6.79
CA SER A 51 0.74 4.05 -7.75
C SER A 51 2.15 3.93 -7.19
N LEU A 52 2.90 2.93 -7.68
CA LEU A 52 4.30 2.73 -7.27
C LEU A 52 5.20 3.92 -7.63
N GLU A 53 4.91 4.64 -8.72
CA GLU A 53 5.63 5.88 -9.09
C GLU A 53 5.49 6.94 -7.99
N LYS A 54 4.28 7.18 -7.50
CA LYS A 54 4.04 8.13 -6.40
C LYS A 54 4.71 7.67 -5.10
N VAL A 55 4.69 6.37 -4.82
CA VAL A 55 5.39 5.81 -3.66
C VAL A 55 6.89 6.09 -3.76
N ILE A 56 7.51 5.79 -4.90
CA ILE A 56 8.95 6.00 -5.14
C ILE A 56 9.33 7.49 -5.05
N ILE A 57 8.52 8.40 -5.61
CA ILE A 57 8.76 9.85 -5.53
C ILE A 57 8.76 10.32 -4.07
N ARG A 58 7.76 9.92 -3.27
CA ARG A 58 7.63 10.32 -1.86
C ARG A 58 8.84 9.95 -0.98
N ILE A 59 9.59 8.91 -1.34
CA ILE A 59 10.75 8.42 -0.58
C ILE A 59 12.06 9.04 -1.12
N SER A 60 12.03 9.61 -2.31
CA SER A 60 13.21 10.22 -2.97
C SER A 60 13.34 11.72 -2.68
N GLU A 61 12.34 12.31 -2.03
CA GLU A 61 12.32 13.68 -1.47
C GLU A 61 12.85 13.69 -0.03
#